data_AF-A0A938WBM5-F1
#
_entry.id   AF-A0A938WBM5-F1
#
_cell.length_a   1.000
_cell.length_b   1.000
_cell.length_c   1.000
_cell.angle_alpha   90.00
_cell.angle_beta   90.00
_cell.angle_gamma   90.00
#
_symmetry.space_group_name_H-M   'P 1'
#
loop_
_entity.id
_entity.type
_entity.pdbx_description
1 polymer ?
#
loop_
_entity_poly.entity_id
_entity_poly.type
_entity_poly.pdbx_seq_one_letter_code
_entity_poly.pdbx_strand_id
1 'polypeptide(L)'
;MWKTWKIVLIAAALAVAGWGCNRPQEFSKERVLFEARENGLIMDEQETAAMALAAQQTAVAGKNPTDIQPLLLADRRAWKAAALADVTGGGSFGLAHATFEKNTYKFFASLGNLPALRDGYVYEGWVVKRGEHMSVVRIGQAVQNGEAMVQVFESQTNLLDHDFFVLTLEPDDGDPAPAEHVLEGTFK
;
A
#
# COMPACT_ATOMS: atom_id res chain seq x y z
N MET A 1 9.70 43.74 43.03
CA MET A 1 9.53 45.20 42.90
C MET A 1 10.42 45.70 41.76
N TRP A 2 9.90 46.65 40.99
CA TRP A 2 10.25 47.05 39.62
C TRP A 2 11.72 47.12 39.23
N LYS A 3 11.98 46.79 37.94
CA LYS A 3 12.87 47.59 37.07
C LYS A 3 12.39 47.50 35.61
N THR A 4 11.68 48.53 35.18
CA THR A 4 11.58 48.96 33.77
C THR A 4 12.97 49.23 33.23
N TRP A 5 13.26 48.87 31.98
CA TRP A 5 14.23 49.61 31.16
C TRP A 5 13.76 49.78 29.73
N LYS A 6 14.23 50.90 29.19
CA LYS A 6 13.74 51.65 28.04
C LYS A 6 14.12 50.97 26.72
N ILE A 7 13.24 51.17 25.76
CA ILE A 7 13.42 50.95 24.32
C ILE A 7 14.70 51.61 23.82
N VAL A 8 15.46 50.88 23.00
CA VAL A 8 16.31 51.49 21.96
C VAL A 8 15.78 51.01 20.62
N LEU A 9 15.21 51.96 19.88
CA LEU A 9 14.92 51.86 18.46
C LEU A 9 16.24 52.03 17.71
N ILE A 10 16.60 51.07 16.87
CA ILE A 10 17.43 51.33 15.70
C ILE A 10 16.63 50.87 14.50
N ALA A 11 16.04 51.84 13.81
CA ALA A 11 15.60 51.68 12.45
C ALA A 11 16.82 51.89 11.54
N ALA A 12 17.15 50.89 10.75
CA ALA A 12 17.91 51.08 9.52
C ALA A 12 17.20 50.28 8.43
N ALA A 13 16.35 50.99 7.68
CA ALA A 13 15.83 50.54 6.41
C ALA A 13 16.93 50.75 5.36
N LEU A 14 17.31 49.68 4.67
CA LEU A 14 17.87 49.74 3.33
C LEU A 14 17.32 48.55 2.55
N ALA A 15 16.36 48.85 1.69
CA ALA A 15 15.86 47.94 0.68
C ALA A 15 16.98 47.70 -0.33
N VAL A 16 17.34 46.44 -0.53
CA VAL A 16 17.87 45.98 -1.82
C VAL A 16 16.94 44.88 -2.30
N ALA A 17 16.31 45.18 -3.43
CA ALA A 17 15.41 44.32 -4.17
C ALA A 17 16.06 42.96 -4.44
N GLY A 18 15.30 41.90 -4.17
CA GLY A 18 15.73 40.53 -4.39
C GLY A 18 14.96 39.55 -3.52
N TRP A 19 13.64 39.70 -3.41
CA TRP A 19 12.79 38.64 -2.87
C TRP A 19 12.73 37.49 -3.88
N GLY A 20 13.81 36.73 -3.96
CA GLY A 20 13.71 35.30 -4.11
C GLY A 20 13.21 34.75 -2.77
N CYS A 21 11.94 34.99 -2.43
CA CYS A 21 11.28 34.09 -1.49
C CYS A 21 11.40 32.72 -2.13
N ASN A 22 12.27 31.86 -1.58
CA ASN A 22 12.18 30.43 -1.79
C ASN A 22 10.73 30.08 -1.47
N ARG A 23 9.91 29.87 -2.52
CA ARG A 23 8.62 29.23 -2.32
C ARG A 23 8.95 27.92 -1.60
N PRO A 24 8.28 27.60 -0.48
CA PRO A 24 8.33 26.24 0.03
C PRO A 24 8.02 25.36 -1.17
N GLN A 25 8.92 24.44 -1.48
CA GLN A 25 8.73 23.53 -2.61
C GLN A 25 7.40 22.84 -2.35
N GLU A 26 6.40 23.13 -3.18
CA GLU A 26 5.05 22.64 -2.99
C GLU A 26 5.15 21.11 -3.15
N PHE A 27 5.07 20.40 -2.02
CA PHE A 27 5.10 18.94 -1.99
C PHE A 27 3.79 18.44 -2.61
N SER A 28 3.78 18.29 -3.93
CA SER A 28 2.65 17.70 -4.63
C SER A 28 2.68 16.18 -4.45
N LYS A 29 1.52 15.59 -4.19
CA LYS A 29 1.40 14.13 -4.01
C LYS A 29 1.85 13.39 -5.26
N GLU A 30 1.57 13.98 -6.43
CA GLU A 30 1.96 13.47 -7.74
C GLU A 30 3.48 13.33 -7.84
N ARG A 31 4.24 14.28 -7.30
CA ARG A 31 5.70 14.20 -7.27
C ARG A 31 6.19 13.10 -6.34
N VAL A 32 5.55 12.92 -5.19
CA VAL A 32 5.89 11.84 -4.26
C VAL A 32 5.63 10.47 -4.89
N LEU A 33 4.49 10.30 -5.56
CA LEU A 33 4.17 9.05 -6.27
C LEU A 33 5.13 8.80 -7.44
N PHE A 34 5.49 9.84 -8.18
CA PHE A 34 6.49 9.74 -9.24
C PHE A 34 7.84 9.28 -8.68
N GLU A 35 8.34 9.95 -7.63
CA GLU A 35 9.61 9.56 -6.98
C GLU A 35 9.52 8.14 -6.38
N ALA A 36 8.37 7.73 -5.84
CA ALA A 36 8.18 6.38 -5.32
C ALA A 36 8.29 5.29 -6.41
N ARG A 37 7.74 5.54 -7.61
CA ARG A 37 7.90 4.65 -8.79
C ARG A 37 9.36 4.55 -9.21
N GLU A 38 10.03 5.70 -9.37
CA GLU A 38 11.45 5.75 -9.78
C GLU A 38 12.38 5.03 -8.80
N ASN A 39 12.01 4.99 -7.51
CA ASN A 39 12.75 4.26 -6.48
C ASN A 39 12.26 2.81 -6.27
N GLY A 40 11.35 2.32 -7.10
CA GLY A 40 10.82 0.95 -7.05
C GLY A 40 9.97 0.64 -5.80
N LEU A 41 9.51 1.66 -5.07
CA LEU A 41 8.68 1.49 -3.88
C LEU A 41 7.25 1.07 -4.23
N ILE A 42 6.77 1.54 -5.38
CA ILE A 42 5.50 1.17 -6.00
C ILE A 42 5.77 0.75 -7.45
N MET A 43 4.83 0.06 -8.09
CA MET A 43 4.95 -0.40 -9.46
C MET A 43 4.93 0.78 -10.44
N ASP A 44 5.78 0.69 -11.46
CA ASP A 44 5.68 1.54 -12.63
C ASP A 44 4.66 0.98 -13.65
N GLU A 45 4.48 1.70 -14.76
CA GLU A 45 3.54 1.30 -15.82
C GLU A 45 3.94 -0.04 -16.49
N GLN A 46 5.24 -0.29 -16.65
CA GLN A 46 5.74 -1.51 -17.27
C GLN A 46 5.49 -2.72 -16.36
N GLU A 47 5.72 -2.58 -15.06
CA GLU A 47 5.44 -3.61 -14.07
C GLU A 47 3.95 -3.88 -13.91
N THR A 48 3.12 -2.83 -13.95
CA THR A 48 1.66 -2.98 -13.92
C THR A 48 1.18 -3.80 -15.12
N ALA A 49 1.70 -3.50 -16.33
CA ALA A 49 1.38 -4.27 -17.53
C ALA A 49 1.91 -5.72 -17.45
N ALA A 50 3.11 -5.92 -16.90
CA ALA A 50 3.66 -7.26 -16.68
C ALA A 50 2.84 -8.07 -15.67
N MET A 51 2.34 -7.42 -14.60
CA MET A 51 1.49 -8.04 -13.59
C MET A 51 0.19 -8.55 -14.19
N ALA A 52 -0.45 -7.73 -15.04
CA ALA A 52 -1.68 -8.11 -15.76
C ALA A 52 -1.50 -9.37 -16.61
N LEU A 53 -0.35 -9.50 -17.29
CA LEU A 53 -0.02 -10.69 -18.09
C LEU A 53 0.30 -11.92 -17.24
N ALA A 54 1.03 -11.75 -16.14
CA ALA A 54 1.49 -12.84 -15.27
C ALA A 54 0.36 -13.41 -14.39
N ALA A 55 -0.61 -12.58 -13.98
CA ALA A 55 -1.76 -12.98 -13.18
C ALA A 55 -2.61 -14.07 -13.85
N GLN A 56 -2.71 -14.03 -15.18
CA GLN A 56 -3.48 -15.01 -15.96
C GLN A 56 -2.86 -16.41 -15.96
N GLN A 57 -1.60 -16.55 -15.55
CA GLN A 57 -0.82 -17.79 -15.71
C GLN A 57 -0.59 -18.53 -14.40
N THR A 58 -0.89 -17.91 -13.26
CA THR A 58 -0.43 -18.41 -11.96
C THR A 58 -1.62 -18.75 -11.07
N ALA A 59 -1.90 -20.05 -10.91
CA ALA A 59 -2.86 -20.54 -9.94
C ALA A 59 -2.13 -21.20 -8.77
N VAL A 60 -2.35 -20.69 -7.55
CA VAL A 60 -1.86 -21.31 -6.32
C VAL A 60 -3.06 -21.79 -5.51
N ALA A 61 -3.01 -23.03 -5.05
CA ALA A 61 -4.03 -23.56 -4.15
C ALA A 61 -3.95 -22.84 -2.79
N GLY A 62 -5.05 -22.23 -2.39
CA GLY A 62 -5.18 -21.56 -1.10
C GLY A 62 -6.65 -21.27 -0.79
N LYS A 63 -6.90 -20.66 0.36
CA LYS A 63 -8.25 -20.34 0.82
C LYS A 63 -8.27 -19.04 1.60
N ASN A 64 -9.40 -18.35 1.54
CA ASN A 64 -9.72 -17.25 2.45
C ASN A 64 -10.47 -17.88 3.64
N PRO A 65 -9.89 -17.92 4.86
CA PRO A 65 -10.54 -18.54 6.00
C PRO A 65 -11.88 -17.88 6.32
N THR A 66 -12.92 -18.68 6.56
CA THR A 66 -14.23 -18.17 7.00
C THR A 66 -14.18 -17.67 8.45
N ASP A 67 -13.41 -18.35 9.30
CA ASP A 67 -13.11 -17.88 10.65
C ASP A 67 -11.76 -17.15 10.65
N ILE A 68 -11.83 -15.82 10.74
CA ILE A 68 -10.65 -14.94 10.74
C ILE A 68 -10.18 -14.56 12.14
N GLN A 69 -10.91 -14.94 13.20
CA GLN A 69 -10.53 -14.59 14.58
C GLN A 69 -9.11 -15.06 14.97
N PRO A 70 -8.66 -16.26 14.57
CA PRO A 70 -7.29 -16.68 14.84
C PRO A 70 -6.24 -15.77 14.22
N LEU A 71 -6.52 -15.22 13.03
CA LEU A 71 -5.59 -14.31 12.34
C LEU A 71 -5.62 -12.91 12.96
N LEU A 72 -6.80 -12.42 13.37
CA LEU A 72 -6.95 -11.14 14.04
C LEU A 72 -6.17 -11.08 15.37
N LEU A 73 -6.24 -12.16 16.16
CA LEU A 73 -5.62 -12.26 17.48
C LEU A 73 -4.16 -12.76 17.46
N ALA A 74 -3.64 -13.13 16.29
CA ALA A 74 -2.27 -13.61 16.17
C ALA A 74 -1.25 -12.56 16.63
N ASP A 75 -0.21 -13.00 17.35
CA ASP A 75 0.98 -12.18 17.59
C ASP A 75 1.81 -12.16 16.30
N ARG A 76 1.73 -11.03 15.57
CA ARG A 76 2.37 -10.87 14.25
C ARG A 76 3.73 -10.17 14.31
N ARG A 77 4.31 -9.96 15.50
CA ARG A 77 5.60 -9.25 15.66
C ARG A 77 6.77 -9.92 14.95
N ALA A 78 6.71 -11.23 14.72
CA ALA A 78 7.74 -11.99 14.03
C ALA A 78 7.44 -12.23 12.53
N TRP A 79 6.30 -11.75 12.02
CA TRP A 79 5.92 -11.93 10.62
C TRP A 79 6.61 -10.87 9.77
N LYS A 80 6.86 -11.18 8.49
CA LYS A 80 7.21 -10.13 7.53
C LYS A 80 6.10 -9.11 7.49
N ALA A 81 6.44 -7.83 7.36
CA ALA A 81 5.44 -6.75 7.35
C ALA A 81 5.66 -5.78 6.19
N ALA A 82 4.57 -5.22 5.68
CA ALA A 82 4.58 -4.18 4.66
C ALA A 82 3.62 -3.05 5.06
N ALA A 83 4.15 -1.83 5.13
CA ALA A 83 3.30 -0.64 5.14
C ALA A 83 2.75 -0.42 3.72
N LEU A 84 1.44 -0.24 3.61
CA LEU A 84 0.77 -0.11 2.32
C LEU A 84 0.43 1.36 2.05
N ALA A 85 0.90 1.86 0.91
CA ALA A 85 0.71 3.24 0.48
C ALA A 85 -0.36 3.33 -0.61
N ASP A 86 -1.17 4.39 -0.55
CA ASP A 86 -2.10 4.78 -1.61
C ASP A 86 -1.33 5.15 -2.88
N VAL A 87 -1.68 4.53 -4.01
CA VAL A 87 -1.06 4.81 -5.32
C VAL A 87 -1.99 5.56 -6.28
N THR A 88 -3.17 5.93 -5.80
CA THR A 88 -4.21 6.68 -6.54
C THR A 88 -4.14 8.19 -6.33
N GLY A 89 -3.36 8.64 -5.33
CA GLY A 89 -3.33 10.03 -4.85
C GLY A 89 -4.35 10.34 -3.75
N GLY A 90 -5.11 9.33 -3.33
CA GLY A 90 -6.10 9.38 -2.26
C GLY A 90 -5.48 9.47 -0.86
N GLY A 91 -6.11 8.79 0.08
CA GLY A 91 -5.69 8.73 1.48
C GLY A 91 -5.77 7.32 2.06
N SER A 92 -5.86 6.31 1.22
CA SER A 92 -5.91 4.91 1.63
C SER A 92 -4.63 4.53 2.36
N PHE A 93 -4.71 3.57 3.26
CA PHE A 93 -3.53 3.01 3.90
C PHE A 93 -3.78 1.58 4.35
N GLY A 94 -2.71 0.87 4.65
CA GLY A 94 -2.83 -0.45 5.28
C GLY A 94 -1.53 -0.96 5.87
N LEU A 95 -1.65 -2.10 6.53
CA LEU A 95 -0.54 -2.86 7.08
C LEU A 95 -0.76 -4.33 6.78
N ALA A 96 0.11 -4.92 5.96
CA ALA A 96 0.09 -6.34 5.64
C ALA A 96 1.15 -7.09 6.43
N HIS A 97 0.86 -8.35 6.74
CA HIS A 97 1.78 -9.29 7.36
C HIS A 97 1.73 -10.64 6.65
N ALA A 98 2.87 -11.31 6.57
CA ALA A 98 2.98 -12.66 6.04
C ALA A 98 3.94 -13.53 6.86
N THR A 99 3.59 -14.80 7.04
CA THR A 99 4.49 -15.81 7.62
C THR A 99 4.32 -17.15 6.90
N PHE A 100 5.29 -18.04 7.05
CA PHE A 100 5.19 -19.45 6.67
C PHE A 100 5.65 -20.31 7.84
N GLU A 101 4.69 -20.90 8.55
CA GLU A 101 4.95 -21.69 9.75
C GLU A 101 4.12 -22.96 9.73
N LYS A 102 4.69 -24.08 10.22
CA LYS A 102 4.01 -25.37 10.29
C LYS A 102 3.39 -25.78 8.94
N ASN A 103 4.13 -25.53 7.86
CA ASN A 103 3.72 -25.82 6.47
C ASN A 103 2.44 -25.07 6.02
N THR A 104 2.20 -23.88 6.58
CA THR A 104 1.09 -23.02 6.20
C THR A 104 1.59 -21.59 6.03
N TYR A 105 1.45 -21.07 4.83
CA TYR A 105 1.53 -19.65 4.53
C TYR A 105 0.29 -18.97 5.08
N LYS A 106 0.48 -17.85 5.77
CA LYS A 106 -0.60 -17.02 6.30
C LYS A 106 -0.35 -15.58 5.90
N PHE A 107 -1.37 -14.96 5.32
CA PHE A 107 -1.41 -13.56 4.99
C PHE A 107 -2.54 -12.87 5.76
N PHE A 108 -2.26 -11.67 6.26
CA PHE A 108 -3.24 -10.80 6.87
C PHE A 108 -2.93 -9.35 6.52
N ALA A 109 -3.91 -8.59 6.03
CA ALA A 109 -3.82 -7.15 5.92
C ALA A 109 -5.02 -6.45 6.56
N SER A 110 -4.76 -5.34 7.25
CA SER A 110 -5.78 -4.38 7.68
C SER A 110 -5.71 -3.16 6.76
N LEU A 111 -6.86 -2.75 6.24
CA LEU A 111 -6.98 -1.74 5.18
C LEU A 111 -7.95 -0.64 5.64
N GLY A 112 -7.55 0.61 5.46
CA GLY A 112 -8.27 1.77 5.97
C GLY A 112 -8.38 2.89 4.95
N ASN A 113 -9.45 3.68 5.10
CA ASN A 113 -9.77 4.83 4.26
C ASN A 113 -9.77 4.51 2.75
N LEU A 114 -10.22 3.29 2.40
CA LEU A 114 -10.41 2.89 1.02
C LEU A 114 -11.53 3.72 0.38
N PRO A 115 -11.46 4.01 -0.94
CA PRO A 115 -12.58 4.58 -1.67
C PRO A 115 -13.90 3.81 -1.45
N ALA A 116 -15.03 4.51 -1.53
CA ALA A 116 -16.32 3.82 -1.49
C ALA A 116 -16.46 2.94 -2.74
N LEU A 117 -16.84 1.67 -2.55
CA LEU A 117 -17.14 0.78 -3.66
C LEU A 117 -18.36 1.27 -4.43
N ARG A 118 -18.27 1.21 -5.75
CA ARG A 118 -19.41 1.34 -6.65
C ARG A 118 -20.09 -0.03 -6.78
N ASP A 119 -21.36 -0.04 -7.15
CA ASP A 119 -22.07 -1.29 -7.42
C ASP A 119 -21.32 -2.11 -8.48
N GLY A 120 -21.13 -3.41 -8.20
CA GLY A 120 -20.39 -4.32 -9.09
C GLY A 120 -18.87 -4.23 -8.99
N TYR A 121 -18.32 -3.59 -7.95
CA TYR A 121 -16.88 -3.57 -7.70
C TYR A 121 -16.52 -4.23 -6.36
N VAL A 122 -15.33 -4.82 -6.30
CA VAL A 122 -14.76 -5.44 -5.12
C VAL A 122 -13.30 -5.03 -4.95
N TYR A 123 -12.79 -5.15 -3.72
CA TYR A 123 -11.35 -5.07 -3.47
C TYR A 123 -10.73 -6.46 -3.55
N GLU A 124 -9.63 -6.59 -4.27
CA GLU A 124 -8.92 -7.85 -4.44
C GLU A 124 -7.43 -7.73 -4.10
N GLY A 125 -6.92 -8.73 -3.38
CA GLY A 125 -5.52 -8.79 -2.98
C GLY A 125 -4.68 -9.68 -3.90
N TRP A 126 -3.44 -9.26 -4.11
CA TRP A 126 -2.42 -9.97 -4.88
C TRP A 126 -1.09 -9.96 -4.14
N VAL A 127 -0.40 -11.11 -4.08
CA VAL A 127 1.00 -11.16 -3.70
C VAL A 127 1.86 -11.38 -4.93
N VAL A 128 2.93 -10.60 -5.05
CA VAL A 128 3.73 -10.50 -6.27
C VAL A 128 5.20 -10.71 -5.92
N LYS A 129 5.85 -11.57 -6.70
CA LYS A 129 7.30 -11.63 -6.82
C LYS A 129 7.68 -10.77 -8.01
N ARG A 130 8.33 -9.63 -7.78
CA ARG A 130 8.73 -8.68 -8.84
C ARG A 130 10.02 -9.13 -9.54
N GLY A 131 10.33 -8.51 -10.68
CA GLY A 131 11.54 -8.76 -11.48
C GLY A 131 11.31 -9.57 -12.75
N GLU A 132 12.40 -10.05 -13.36
CA GLU A 132 12.39 -10.72 -14.68
C GLU A 132 11.49 -11.97 -14.74
N HIS A 133 11.38 -12.69 -13.64
CA HIS A 133 10.50 -13.86 -13.49
C HIS A 133 9.29 -13.52 -12.63
N MET A 134 8.56 -12.47 -13.02
CA MET A 134 7.40 -12.00 -12.28
C MET A 134 6.40 -13.13 -12.07
N SER A 135 5.96 -13.31 -10.82
CA SER A 135 4.92 -14.27 -10.43
C SER A 135 3.89 -13.57 -9.59
N VAL A 136 2.61 -13.75 -9.94
CA VAL A 136 1.50 -13.00 -9.37
C VAL A 136 0.48 -13.99 -8.84
N VAL A 137 0.12 -13.90 -7.57
CA VAL A 137 -0.85 -14.81 -6.95
C VAL A 137 -2.04 -14.01 -6.44
N ARG A 138 -3.22 -14.27 -7.01
CA ARG A 138 -4.50 -13.80 -6.47
C ARG A 138 -4.73 -14.43 -5.10
N ILE A 139 -4.93 -13.60 -4.08
CA ILE A 139 -5.23 -14.06 -2.71
C ILE A 139 -6.67 -13.73 -2.28
N GLY A 140 -7.53 -13.43 -3.26
CA GLY A 140 -8.97 -13.27 -3.13
C GLY A 140 -9.42 -11.90 -2.66
N GLN A 141 -10.72 -11.78 -2.37
CA GLN A 141 -11.35 -10.49 -2.04
C GLN A 141 -11.14 -10.08 -0.59
N ALA A 142 -11.01 -8.77 -0.37
CA ALA A 142 -11.03 -8.19 0.97
C ALA A 142 -12.47 -8.16 1.50
N VAL A 143 -12.62 -8.34 2.81
CA VAL A 143 -13.93 -8.41 3.48
C VAL A 143 -14.06 -7.36 4.56
N GLN A 144 -15.28 -6.88 4.79
CA GLN A 144 -15.56 -5.92 5.86
C GLN A 144 -15.40 -6.57 7.23
N ASN A 145 -14.70 -5.89 8.15
CA ASN A 145 -14.57 -6.29 9.55
C ASN A 145 -14.64 -5.05 10.46
N GLY A 146 -15.82 -4.77 10.99
CA GLY A 146 -16.08 -3.54 11.76
C GLY A 146 -16.04 -2.32 10.85
N GLU A 147 -15.22 -1.32 11.19
CA GLU A 147 -15.02 -0.10 10.39
C GLU A 147 -13.90 -0.24 9.34
N ALA A 148 -13.12 -1.31 9.39
CA ALA A 148 -12.00 -1.57 8.48
C ALA A 148 -12.31 -2.69 7.49
N MET A 149 -11.54 -2.74 6.41
CA MET A 149 -11.50 -3.87 5.49
C MET A 149 -10.30 -4.76 5.85
N VAL A 150 -10.44 -6.06 5.72
CA VAL A 150 -9.35 -7.01 5.96
C VAL A 150 -9.18 -7.96 4.78
N GLN A 151 -7.93 -8.30 4.48
CA GLN A 151 -7.57 -9.34 3.53
C GLN A 151 -6.93 -10.49 4.30
N VAL A 152 -7.38 -11.72 4.05
CA VAL A 152 -6.84 -12.93 4.67
C VAL A 152 -6.64 -14.02 3.65
N PHE A 153 -5.57 -14.78 3.78
CA PHE A 153 -5.31 -15.92 2.91
C PHE A 153 -4.42 -16.95 3.59
N GLU A 154 -4.69 -18.23 3.33
CA GLU A 154 -3.87 -19.36 3.76
C GLU A 154 -3.54 -20.27 2.58
N SER A 155 -2.30 -20.78 2.53
CA SER A 155 -1.87 -21.77 1.53
C SER A 155 -0.85 -22.74 2.13
N GLN A 156 -0.71 -23.93 1.54
CA GLN A 156 0.41 -24.82 1.83
C GLN A 156 1.67 -24.46 1.03
N THR A 157 1.53 -23.65 -0.02
CA THR A 157 2.65 -23.12 -0.79
C THR A 157 3.29 -21.99 0.01
N ASN A 158 4.62 -22.03 0.15
CA ASN A 158 5.37 -20.93 0.74
C ASN A 158 5.47 -19.78 -0.27
N LEU A 159 4.82 -18.65 0.02
CA LEU A 159 4.80 -17.44 -0.81
C LEU A 159 5.61 -16.29 -0.15
N LEU A 160 6.57 -16.60 0.73
CA LEU A 160 7.40 -15.56 1.37
C LEU A 160 8.40 -14.89 0.42
N ASP A 161 8.60 -15.41 -0.79
CA ASP A 161 9.36 -14.77 -1.86
C ASP A 161 8.50 -13.88 -2.78
N HIS A 162 7.17 -13.89 -2.62
CA HIS A 162 6.26 -12.86 -3.15
C HIS A 162 6.25 -11.67 -2.20
N ASP A 163 7.34 -10.90 -2.23
CA ASP A 163 7.64 -9.83 -1.28
C ASP A 163 6.95 -8.49 -1.57
N PHE A 164 5.96 -8.48 -2.46
CA PHE A 164 5.16 -7.31 -2.77
C PHE A 164 3.66 -7.61 -2.67
N PHE A 165 2.88 -6.69 -2.11
CA PHE A 165 1.43 -6.79 -2.06
C PHE A 165 0.78 -5.67 -2.87
N VAL A 166 -0.27 -6.01 -3.59
CA VAL A 166 -1.13 -5.07 -4.32
C VAL A 166 -2.57 -5.32 -3.92
N LEU A 167 -3.29 -4.26 -3.57
CA LEU A 167 -4.74 -4.24 -3.51
C LEU A 167 -5.28 -3.53 -4.74
N THR A 168 -6.20 -4.16 -5.45
CA THR A 168 -6.87 -3.58 -6.63
C THR A 168 -8.35 -3.35 -6.38
N LEU A 169 -8.93 -2.45 -7.18
CA LEU A 169 -10.36 -2.22 -7.30
C LEU A 169 -10.86 -2.93 -8.58
N GLU A 170 -11.47 -4.08 -8.41
CA GLU A 170 -11.87 -5.00 -9.49
C GLU A 170 -13.35 -4.84 -9.86
N PRO A 171 -13.71 -4.76 -11.15
CA PRO A 171 -15.09 -4.96 -11.60
C PRO A 171 -15.49 -6.44 -11.51
N ASP A 172 -16.78 -6.71 -11.30
CA ASP A 172 -17.36 -8.05 -11.38
C ASP A 172 -17.75 -8.37 -12.85
N ASP A 173 -16.74 -8.46 -13.72
CA ASP A 173 -16.89 -8.70 -15.16
C ASP A 173 -16.30 -10.03 -15.65
N GLY A 174 -15.63 -10.76 -14.75
CA GLY A 174 -15.01 -12.06 -15.03
C GLY A 174 -13.62 -11.98 -15.66
N ASP A 175 -13.03 -10.80 -15.82
CA ASP A 175 -11.62 -10.66 -16.18
C ASP A 175 -10.73 -11.13 -15.01
N PRO A 176 -9.84 -12.12 -15.21
CA PRO A 176 -8.93 -12.57 -14.16
C PRO A 176 -7.70 -11.67 -13.98
N ALA A 177 -7.49 -10.66 -14.83
CA ALA A 177 -6.37 -9.74 -14.71
C ALA A 177 -6.62 -8.66 -13.64
N PRO A 178 -5.59 -8.27 -12.87
CA PRO A 178 -5.67 -7.15 -11.94
C PRO A 178 -6.11 -5.85 -12.64
N ALA A 179 -7.10 -5.17 -12.07
CA ALA A 179 -7.58 -3.86 -12.53
C ALA A 179 -6.82 -2.70 -11.86
N GLU A 180 -7.51 -1.69 -11.34
CA GLU A 180 -6.89 -0.47 -10.83
C GLU A 180 -6.20 -0.70 -9.49
N HIS A 181 -4.90 -0.40 -9.40
CA HIS A 181 -4.14 -0.50 -8.16
C HIS A 181 -4.55 0.61 -7.17
N VAL A 182 -4.77 0.24 -5.91
CA VAL A 182 -5.20 1.15 -4.85
C VAL A 182 -4.16 1.27 -3.75
N LEU A 183 -3.68 0.13 -3.26
CA LEU A 183 -2.63 0.06 -2.23
C LEU A 183 -1.50 -0.84 -2.68
N GLU A 184 -0.27 -0.42 -2.39
CA GLU A 184 0.91 -1.20 -2.69
C GLU A 184 1.91 -1.16 -1.53
N GLY A 185 2.70 -2.23 -1.37
CA GLY A 185 3.77 -2.24 -0.39
C GLY A 185 4.69 -3.44 -0.48
N THR A 186 5.94 -3.24 -0.07
CA THR A 186 6.98 -4.28 -0.01
C THR A 186 7.14 -4.85 1.39
N PHE A 187 7.15 -6.16 1.50
CA PHE A 187 7.47 -6.88 2.74
C PHE A 187 8.94 -6.72 3.11
N LYS A 188 9.21 -6.49 4.39
CA LYS A 188 10.55 -6.47 4.98
C LYS A 188 10.67 -7.53 6.07
#